data_AF-B2JBW0-F1
#
_entry.id   AF-B2JBW0-F1
#
_cell.length_a   1.000
_cell.length_b   1.000
_cell.length_c   1.000
_cell.angle_alpha   90.00
_cell.angle_beta   90.00
_cell.angle_gamma   90.00
#
_symmetry.space_group_name_H-M   'P 1'
#
loop_
_entity.id
_entity.type
_entity.pdbx_description
1 polymer ?
#
loop_
_entity_poly.entity_id
_entity_poly.type
_entity_poly.pdbx_seq_one_letter_code
_entity_poly.pdbx_strand_id
1 'polypeptide(L)'
;MIVTKINHLIITSTIKTYFSSKELIYLIEARIVELDENLELTTEDIFDTVCFEYHLNADFLEKELSCKCPFALTGFLSELETTELSDYSTLD
;
A
#
# COMPACT_ATOMS: atom_id res chain seq x y z
N MET A 1 31.45 8.21 -18.72
CA MET A 1 31.40 8.21 -17.24
C MET A 1 30.14 8.84 -16.64
N ILE A 2 29.47 9.80 -17.30
CA ILE A 2 28.21 10.40 -16.79
C ILE A 2 27.03 9.43 -16.90
N VAL A 3 26.88 8.76 -18.05
CA VAL A 3 25.80 7.78 -18.30
C VAL A 3 25.79 6.65 -17.27
N THR A 4 26.97 6.10 -16.94
CA THR A 4 27.09 5.02 -15.94
C THR A 4 26.68 5.47 -14.54
N LYS A 5 26.97 6.72 -14.16
CA LYS A 5 26.57 7.28 -12.87
C LYS A 5 25.06 7.55 -12.81
N ILE A 6 24.47 8.05 -13.89
CA ILE A 6 23.01 8.26 -14.00
C ILE A 6 22.27 6.93 -13.88
N ASN A 7 22.71 5.90 -14.63
CA ASN A 7 22.09 4.58 -14.58
C ASN A 7 22.18 3.95 -13.18
N HIS A 8 23.33 4.07 -12.51
CA HIS A 8 23.49 3.58 -11.14
C HIS A 8 22.58 4.31 -10.15
N LEU A 9 22.40 5.63 -10.30
CA LEU A 9 21.49 6.41 -9.45
C LEU A 9 20.05 5.95 -9.61
N ILE A 10 19.60 5.77 -10.86
CA ILE A 10 18.25 5.29 -11.20
C ILE A 10 18.00 3.91 -10.61
N ILE A 11 18.93 2.97 -10.80
CA ILE A 11 18.82 1.61 -10.23
C ILE A 11 18.73 1.67 -8.70
N THR A 12 19.54 2.51 -8.06
CA THR A 12 19.55 2.64 -6.60
C THR A 12 18.23 3.22 -6.08
N SER A 13 17.67 4.24 -6.75
CA SER A 13 16.37 4.80 -6.38
C SER A 13 15.24 3.81 -6.58
N THR A 14 15.20 3.09 -7.70
CA THR A 14 14.15 2.09 -7.98
C THR A 14 14.18 0.95 -6.98
N ILE A 15 15.37 0.44 -6.63
CA ILE A 15 15.53 -0.58 -5.60
C ILE A 15 15.01 -0.07 -4.25
N LYS A 16 15.38 1.16 -3.86
CA LYS A 16 14.92 1.76 -2.60
C LYS A 16 13.40 1.92 -2.55
N THR A 17 12.78 2.37 -3.63
CA THR A 17 11.32 2.48 -3.73
C THR A 17 10.64 1.11 -3.66
N TYR A 18 11.22 0.09 -4.30
CA TYR A 18 10.70 -1.28 -4.27
C TYR A 18 10.77 -1.95 -2.90
N PHE A 19 11.86 -1.75 -2.17
CA PHE A 19 11.94 -2.19 -0.78
C PHE A 19 10.91 -1.46 0.08
N SER A 20 10.76 -0.14 -0.14
CA SER A 20 9.81 0.69 0.60
C SER A 20 8.34 0.30 0.38
N SER A 21 7.94 -0.13 -0.83
CA SER A 21 6.54 -0.52 -1.09
C SER A 21 6.20 -1.88 -0.46
N LYS A 22 7.11 -2.85 -0.54
CA LYS A 22 6.92 -4.15 0.14
C LYS A 22 6.87 -4.02 1.65
N GLU A 23 7.72 -3.17 2.22
CA GLU A 23 7.69 -2.85 3.65
C GLU A 23 6.36 -2.22 4.05
N LEU A 24 5.84 -1.27 3.25
CA LEU A 24 4.54 -0.66 3.49
C LEU A 24 3.40 -1.69 3.46
N ILE A 25 3.36 -2.56 2.45
CA ILE A 25 2.32 -3.58 2.32
C ILE A 25 2.38 -4.56 3.50
N TYR A 26 3.58 -4.96 3.92
CA TYR A 26 3.77 -5.81 5.09
C TYR A 26 3.26 -5.14 6.38
N LEU A 27 3.50 -3.83 6.55
CA LEU A 27 2.99 -3.08 7.70
C LEU A 27 1.46 -3.01 7.69
N ILE A 28 0.85 -2.74 6.54
CA ILE A 28 -0.61 -2.74 6.35
C ILE A 28 -1.20 -4.11 6.71
N GLU A 29 -0.60 -5.20 6.22
CA GLU A 29 -1.05 -6.56 6.50
C GLU A 29 -0.96 -6.89 7.99
N ALA A 30 0.17 -6.59 8.64
CA ALA A 30 0.33 -6.78 10.07
C ALA A 30 -0.70 -5.98 10.88
N ARG A 31 -1.01 -4.76 10.43
CA ARG A 31 -1.99 -3.89 11.08
C ARG A 31 -3.42 -4.43 10.95
N ILE A 32 -3.78 -4.97 9.79
CA ILE A 32 -5.08 -5.63 9.58
C ILE A 32 -5.25 -6.80 10.55
N VAL A 33 -4.23 -7.66 10.66
CA VAL A 33 -4.27 -8.80 11.59
C VAL A 33 -4.42 -8.33 13.04
N GLU A 34 -3.69 -7.29 13.44
CA GLU A 34 -3.82 -6.73 14.79
C GLU A 34 -5.24 -6.22 15.07
N LEU A 35 -5.86 -5.52 14.12
CA LEU A 35 -7.21 -4.98 14.26
C LEU A 35 -8.28 -6.09 14.28
N ASP A 36 -8.12 -7.13 13.45
CA ASP A 36 -9.01 -8.29 13.37
C ASP A 36 -8.96 -9.13 14.66
N GLU A 37 -7.78 -9.27 15.27
CA GLU A 37 -7.59 -10.09 16.49
C GLU A 37 -7.96 -9.35 17.79
N ASN A 38 -7.77 -8.04 17.86
CA ASN A 38 -7.80 -7.30 19.14
C ASN A 38 -9.01 -6.38 19.30
N LEU A 39 -9.77 -6.12 18.24
CA LEU A 39 -10.92 -5.21 18.30
C LEU A 39 -12.15 -5.89 17.70
N GLU A 40 -13.32 -5.70 18.32
CA GLU A 40 -14.61 -6.13 17.76
C GLU A 40 -15.05 -5.20 16.62
N LEU A 41 -14.15 -4.93 15.67
CA LEU A 41 -14.42 -4.12 14.49
C LEU A 41 -15.03 -4.98 13.38
N THR A 42 -15.88 -4.36 12.57
CA THR A 42 -16.32 -5.01 11.33
C THR A 42 -15.21 -4.98 10.29
N THR A 43 -15.28 -5.88 9.30
CA THR A 43 -14.36 -5.90 8.16
C THR A 43 -14.29 -4.54 7.43
N GLU A 44 -15.43 -3.84 7.33
CA GLU A 44 -15.49 -2.51 6.70
C GLU A 44 -14.81 -1.44 7.56
N ASP A 45 -14.99 -1.48 8.88
CA ASP A 45 -14.32 -0.55 9.80
C ASP A 45 -12.80 -0.72 9.78
N ILE A 46 -12.32 -1.98 9.71
CA ILE A 46 -10.88 -2.28 9.59
C ILE A 46 -10.33 -1.71 8.28
N PHE A 47 -11.08 -1.86 7.18
CA PHE A 47 -10.67 -1.35 5.87
C PHE A 47 -10.54 0.18 5.88
N ASP A 48 -11.56 0.88 6.38
CA ASP A 48 -11.56 2.35 6.45
C ASP A 48 -10.46 2.85 7.41
N THR A 49 -10.25 2.17 8.54
CA THR A 49 -9.19 2.50 9.51
C THR A 49 -7.81 2.39 8.90
N VAL A 50 -7.51 1.27 8.23
CA VAL A 50 -6.21 1.03 7.60
C VAL A 50 -5.98 2.01 6.45
N CYS A 51 -7.00 2.26 5.62
CA CYS A 51 -6.87 3.26 4.57
C CYS A 51 -6.56 4.66 5.15
N PHE A 52 -7.21 5.04 6.24
CA PHE A 52 -6.93 6.29 6.93
C PHE A 52 -5.52 6.36 7.52
N GLU A 53 -5.09 5.33 8.27
CA GLU A 53 -3.78 5.27 8.93
C GLU A 53 -2.60 5.34 7.93
N TYR A 54 -2.77 4.77 6.74
CA TYR A 54 -1.75 4.71 5.70
C TYR A 54 -1.96 5.70 4.56
N HIS A 55 -2.86 6.67 4.74
CA HIS A 55 -3.15 7.72 3.75
C HIS A 55 -3.55 7.19 2.37
N LEU A 56 -4.30 6.09 2.33
CA LEU A 56 -4.86 5.51 1.11
C LEU A 56 -6.25 6.09 0.83
N ASN A 57 -6.58 6.23 -0.45
CA ASN A 57 -7.89 6.71 -0.88
C ASN A 57 -8.93 5.59 -0.80
N ALA A 58 -9.61 5.48 0.33
CA ALA A 58 -10.60 4.45 0.61
C ALA A 58 -11.72 4.40 -0.45
N ASP A 59 -12.26 5.56 -0.86
CA ASP A 59 -13.33 5.64 -1.86
C ASP A 59 -12.90 5.13 -3.23
N PHE A 60 -11.65 5.37 -3.61
CA PHE A 60 -11.11 4.90 -4.89
C PHE A 60 -10.81 3.39 -4.83
N LEU A 61 -10.19 2.93 -3.74
CA LEU A 61 -9.90 1.52 -3.51
C LEU A 61 -11.16 0.67 -3.40
N GLU A 62 -12.20 1.17 -2.73
CA GLU A 62 -13.50 0.47 -2.65
C GLU A 62 -14.10 0.26 -4.04
N LYS A 63 -13.99 1.26 -4.94
CA LYS A 63 -14.47 1.13 -6.31
C LYS A 63 -13.69 0.10 -7.11
N GLU A 64 -12.36 0.12 -7.00
CA GLU A 64 -11.49 -0.83 -7.69
C GLU A 64 -11.68 -2.27 -7.17
N LEU A 65 -11.80 -2.45 -5.86
CA LEU A 65 -12.00 -3.75 -5.22
C LEU A 65 -13.45 -4.24 -5.25
N SER A 66 -14.40 -3.34 -5.52
CA SER A 66 -15.85 -3.56 -5.37
C SER A 66 -16.28 -4.09 -3.98
N CYS A 67 -15.43 -3.89 -2.96
CA CYS A 67 -15.68 -4.28 -1.59
C CYS A 67 -14.75 -3.53 -0.62
N LYS A 68 -15.14 -3.44 0.65
CA LYS A 68 -14.29 -2.95 1.75
C LYS A 68 -13.66 -4.13 2.52
N CYS A 69 -12.91 -4.97 1.81
CA CYS A 69 -12.22 -6.11 2.41
C CYS A 69 -10.74 -5.78 2.65
N PRO A 70 -10.26 -5.71 3.90
CA PRO A 70 -8.86 -5.40 4.20
C PRO A 70 -7.86 -6.42 3.62
N PHE A 71 -8.23 -7.70 3.59
CA PHE A 71 -7.38 -8.73 3.00
C PHE A 71 -7.35 -8.67 1.47
N ALA A 72 -8.43 -8.20 0.84
CA ALA A 72 -8.43 -7.91 -0.59
C ALA A 72 -7.55 -6.69 -0.90
N LEU A 73 -7.53 -5.69 -0.02
CA LEU A 73 -6.65 -4.52 -0.13
C LEU A 73 -5.18 -4.93 -0.15
N THR A 74 -4.70 -5.73 0.80
CA THR A 74 -3.29 -6.15 0.82
C THR A 74 -2.92 -7.00 -0.40
N GLY A 75 -3.82 -7.89 -0.84
CA GLY A 75 -3.66 -8.65 -2.07
C GLY A 75 -3.50 -7.73 -3.29
N PHE A 76 -4.41 -6.78 -3.46
CA PHE A 76 -4.37 -5.81 -4.54
C PHE A 76 -3.08 -4.96 -4.53
N LEU A 77 -2.72 -4.38 -3.37
CA LEU A 77 -1.49 -3.59 -3.25
C LEU A 77 -0.23 -4.42 -3.54
N SER A 78 -0.25 -5.73 -3.28
CA SER A 78 0.86 -6.64 -3.58
C SER A 78 1.04 -6.93 -5.07
N GLU A 79 -0.01 -6.74 -5.86
CA GLU A 79 -0.02 -6.94 -7.31
C GLU A 79 0.36 -5.68 -8.09
N LEU A 80 0.23 -4.49 -7.48
CA LEU A 80 0.59 -3.22 -8.10
C LEU A 80 2.09 -3.12 -8.41
N GLU A 81 2.41 -2.50 -9.54
CA GLU A 81 3.76 -2.02 -9.77
C GLU A 81 4.08 -0.87 -8.80
N THR A 82 5.35 -0.77 -8.40
CA THR A 82 5.82 0.25 -7.45
C THR A 82 5.44 1.69 -7.80
N THR A 83 5.29 1.99 -9.09
CA THR A 83 4.95 3.32 -9.60
C THR A 83 3.47 3.61 -9.56
N GLU A 84 2.62 2.60 -9.40
CA GLU A 84 1.16 2.73 -9.39
C GLU A 84 0.65 3.00 -7.97
N LEU A 85 1.44 2.70 -6.94
CA LEU A 85 1.01 2.82 -5.55
C LEU A 85 0.71 4.27 -5.12
N SER A 86 1.38 5.26 -5.75
CA SER A 86 1.10 6.68 -5.52
C SER A 86 -0.30 7.09 -6.02
N ASP A 87 -0.84 6.39 -7.02
CA ASP A 87 -2.15 6.73 -7.62
C ASP A 87 -3.30 6.48 -6.64
N TYR A 88 -3.05 5.70 -5.60
CA TYR A 88 -3.99 5.34 -4.55
C TYR A 88 -3.74 6.07 -3.23
N SER A 89 -2.74 6.96 -3.17
CA SER A 89 -2.47 7.77 -1.98
C SER A 89 -3.30 9.06 -1.97
N THR A 90 -3.54 9.58 -0.77
CA THR A 90 -4.16 10.89 -0.53
C THR A 90 -3.13 12.00 -0.29
N LEU A 91 -1.84 11.68 -0.34
CA LEU A 91 -0.73 12.63 -0.22
C LEU A 91 -0.34 13.13 -1.63
N ASP A 92 -0.62 14.41 -1.91
CA ASP A 92 -0.17 15.15 -3.09
C ASP A 92 1.37 15.33 -3.13
#